data_AF-A0A3L8S3G0-F1
#
_entry.id   AF-A0A3L8S3G0-F1
#
_cell.length_a   1.000
_cell.length_b   1.000
_cell.length_c   1.000
_cell.angle_alpha   90.00
_cell.angle_beta   90.00
_cell.angle_gamma   90.00
#
_symmetry.space_group_name_H-M   'P 1'
#
loop_
_entity.id
_entity.type
_entity.pdbx_description
1 polymer ?
#
loop_
_entity_poly.entity_id
_entity_poly.type
_entity_poly.pdbx_seq_one_letter_code
_entity_poly.pdbx_strand_id
1 'polypeptide(L)'
;MLQVPLKRRQKHFCGGTVVSAHWVVTAAPCTLDRNLLQYLHVTAGEHGLGIRGSSEQTLPVTSVIQHPRCDPSTPMNYDIALLNLDGRSGSFSP
;
A
#
# COMPACT_ATOMS: atom_id res chain seq x y z
N MET A 1 6.55 -8.87 -9.67
CA MET A 1 6.08 -7.63 -9.01
C MET A 1 4.57 -7.67 -8.98
N LEU A 2 3.97 -7.84 -7.79
CA LEU A 2 2.53 -7.96 -7.64
C LEU A 2 1.93 -6.56 -7.39
N GLN A 3 1.01 -6.13 -8.25
CA GLN A 3 0.27 -4.88 -8.05
C GLN A 3 -0.84 -5.08 -7.03
N VAL A 4 -0.99 -4.13 -6.11
CA VAL A 4 -1.98 -4.16 -5.02
C VAL A 4 -2.80 -2.88 -4.98
N PRO A 5 -4.13 -2.96 -4.81
CA PRO A 5 -4.95 -1.78 -4.61
C PRO A 5 -4.77 -1.23 -3.20
N LEU A 6 -4.49 0.07 -3.10
CA LEU A 6 -4.61 0.86 -1.88
C LEU A 6 -6.06 1.31 -1.74
N LYS A 7 -6.66 1.00 -0.61
CA LYS A 7 -8.04 1.34 -0.28
C LYS A 7 -8.08 2.34 0.85
N ARG A 8 -8.83 3.42 0.66
CA ARG A 8 -9.19 4.41 1.68
C ARG A 8 -10.68 4.27 1.96
N ARG A 9 -11.05 3.94 3.20
CA ARG A 9 -12.46 3.67 3.59
C ARG A 9 -13.14 2.68 2.63
N GLN A 10 -12.47 1.55 2.35
CA GLN A 10 -12.89 0.51 1.39
C GLN A 10 -12.96 0.92 -0.09
N LYS A 11 -12.66 2.18 -0.45
CA LYS A 11 -12.62 2.65 -1.83
C LYS A 11 -11.19 2.62 -2.37
N HIS A 12 -10.99 1.97 -3.53
CA HIS A 12 -9.73 2.02 -4.25
C HIS A 12 -9.42 3.47 -4.69
N PHE A 13 -8.19 3.93 -4.42
CA PHE A 13 -7.76 5.28 -4.81
C PHE A 13 -6.36 5.31 -5.44
N CYS A 14 -5.48 4.36 -5.12
CA CYS A 14 -4.13 4.26 -5.67
C CYS A 14 -3.69 2.80 -5.81
N GLY A 15 -2.67 2.57 -6.62
CA GLY A 15 -1.98 1.29 -6.72
C GLY A 15 -0.66 1.28 -5.94
N GLY A 16 -0.17 0.08 -5.63
CA GLY A 16 1.13 -0.16 -5.03
C GLY A 16 1.73 -1.45 -5.57
N THR A 17 2.99 -1.70 -5.26
CA THR A 17 3.69 -2.93 -5.60
C THR A 17 4.27 -3.54 -4.33
N VAL A 18 3.97 -4.82 -4.07
CA VAL A 18 4.58 -5.56 -2.96
C VAL A 18 6.04 -5.84 -3.32
N VAL A 19 6.96 -5.39 -2.46
CA VAL A 19 8.41 -5.64 -2.60
C VAL A 19 8.96 -6.55 -1.52
N SER A 20 8.21 -6.74 -0.42
CA SER A 20 8.52 -7.67 0.67
C SER A 20 7.24 -7.99 1.45
N ALA A 21 7.28 -9.01 2.33
CA ALA A 21 6.16 -9.41 3.18
C ALA A 21 5.55 -8.26 4.00
N HIS A 22 6.36 -7.23 4.31
CA HIS A 22 5.95 -6.07 5.11
C HIS A 22 6.06 -4.74 4.38
N TRP A 23 6.48 -4.75 3.11
CA TRP A 23 6.79 -3.51 2.39
C TRP A 23 6.08 -3.43 1.04
N VAL A 24 5.39 -2.32 0.85
CA VAL A 24 4.74 -1.96 -0.41
C VAL A 24 5.27 -0.62 -0.88
N VAL A 25 5.67 -0.56 -2.14
CA VAL A 25 6.05 0.69 -2.81
C VAL A 25 4.82 1.29 -3.47
N THR A 26 4.60 2.59 -3.30
CA THR A 26 3.53 3.36 -3.96
C THR A 26 4.04 4.73 -4.36
N ALA A 27 3.20 5.53 -5.02
CA ALA A 27 3.54 6.89 -5.36
C ALA A 27 3.44 7.81 -4.13
N ALA A 28 4.42 8.68 -3.91
CA ALA A 28 4.38 9.63 -2.79
C ALA A 28 3.13 10.54 -2.79
N PRO A 29 2.64 11.04 -3.95
CA PRO A 29 1.38 11.77 -4.03
C PRO A 29 0.16 11.02 -3.48
N CYS A 30 0.15 9.68 -3.50
CA CYS A 30 -0.90 8.87 -2.90
C CYS A 30 -0.91 8.91 -1.37
N THR A 31 0.15 9.44 -0.77
CA THR A 31 0.38 9.41 0.68
C THR A 31 0.40 10.78 1.35
N LEU A 32 0.03 11.84 0.63
CA LEU A 32 0.06 13.23 1.13
C LEU A 32 -0.94 13.52 2.26
N ASP A 33 -1.94 12.67 2.42
CA ASP A 33 -2.98 12.82 3.43
C ASP A 33 -2.46 12.41 4.83
N ARG A 34 -2.36 13.36 5.77
CA ARG A 34 -1.82 13.11 7.11
C ARG A 34 -2.65 12.12 7.94
N ASN A 35 -3.94 11.98 7.64
CA ASN A 35 -4.80 11.03 8.35
C ASN A 35 -4.86 9.66 7.66
N LEU A 36 -4.09 9.46 6.58
CA LEU A 36 -4.14 8.28 5.73
C LEU A 36 -3.99 6.97 6.51
N LEU A 37 -3.10 6.91 7.50
CA LEU A 37 -2.85 5.73 8.32
C LEU A 37 -4.12 5.18 9.01
N GLN A 38 -5.10 6.03 9.34
CA GLN A 38 -6.31 5.59 10.05
C GLN A 38 -7.28 4.80 9.17
N TYR A 39 -7.16 4.89 7.85
CA TYR A 39 -8.13 4.32 6.92
C TYR A 39 -7.50 3.70 5.67
N LEU A 40 -6.16 3.60 5.65
CA LEU A 40 -5.41 2.99 4.57
C LEU A 40 -5.24 1.50 4.82
N HIS A 41 -5.72 0.74 3.86
CA HIS A 41 -5.57 -0.70 3.82
C HIS A 41 -4.97 -1.12 2.49
N VAL A 42 -4.07 -2.10 2.54
CA VAL A 42 -3.53 -2.74 1.34
C VAL A 42 -4.13 -4.12 1.25
N THR A 43 -4.78 -4.44 0.13
CA THR A 43 -5.20 -5.80 -0.17
C THR A 43 -4.16 -6.43 -1.10
N ALA A 44 -3.51 -7.51 -0.70
CA ALA A 44 -2.75 -8.36 -1.61
C ALA A 44 -3.27 -9.80 -1.56
N GLY A 45 -3.13 -10.51 -2.66
CA GLY A 45 -3.62 -11.88 -2.80
C GLY A 45 -3.37 -12.41 -4.20
N GLU A 46 -3.26 -13.72 -4.30
CA GLU A 46 -2.98 -14.43 -5.55
C GLU A 46 -4.17 -14.32 -6.52
N HIS A 47 -3.84 -14.09 -7.79
CA HIS A 47 -4.77 -13.82 -8.87
C HIS A 47 -5.75 -14.97 -9.09
N GLY A 48 -6.95 -14.87 -8.52
CA GLY A 48 -8.06 -15.81 -8.73
C GLY A 48 -9.39 -15.06 -8.80
N LEU A 49 -9.76 -14.57 -9.98
CA LEU A 49 -11.08 -14.01 -10.28
C LEU A 49 -12.14 -15.12 -10.14
N GLY A 50 -12.68 -15.32 -8.94
CA GLY A 50 -13.86 -16.18 -8.78
C GLY A 50 -14.15 -16.74 -7.40
N ILE A 51 -13.17 -16.78 -6.48
CA ILE A 51 -13.39 -17.37 -5.16
C ILE A 51 -13.00 -16.35 -4.08
N ARG A 52 -14.01 -15.82 -3.38
CA ARG A 52 -13.87 -14.97 -2.18
C ARG A 52 -13.38 -15.81 -0.99
N GLY A 53 -12.33 -16.62 -1.18
CA GLY A 53 -11.91 -17.66 -0.27
C GLY A 53 -10.38 -17.74 -0.16
N SER A 54 -9.89 -17.32 1.00
CA SER A 54 -8.62 -17.70 1.65
C SER A 54 -7.29 -17.00 1.31
N SER A 55 -7.09 -16.32 0.17
CA SER A 55 -5.76 -15.75 -0.17
C SER A 55 -5.67 -14.22 -0.29
N GLU A 56 -6.79 -13.49 -0.36
CA GLU A 56 -6.77 -12.01 -0.27
C GLU A 56 -6.62 -11.57 1.19
N GLN A 57 -5.42 -11.13 1.55
CA GLN A 57 -5.14 -10.54 2.85
C GLN A 57 -5.19 -9.01 2.74
N THR A 58 -6.04 -8.41 3.57
CA THR A 58 -6.08 -6.96 3.73
C THR A 58 -5.32 -6.59 4.99
N LEU A 59 -4.13 -6.01 4.83
CA LEU A 59 -3.29 -5.61 5.94
C LEU A 59 -3.43 -4.09 6.20
N PRO A 60 -3.50 -3.67 7.48
CA PRO A 60 -3.38 -2.26 7.83
C PRO A 60 -1.95 -1.77 7.60
N VAL A 61 -1.83 -0.50 7.20
CA VAL A 61 -0.54 0.17 7.08
C VAL A 61 -0.14 0.75 8.43
N THR A 62 1.02 0.35 8.94
CA THR A 62 1.56 0.80 10.24
C THR A 62 2.34 2.09 10.13
N SER A 63 2.99 2.33 8.99
CA SER A 63 3.81 3.51 8.78
C SER A 63 3.94 3.82 7.28
N VAL A 64 4.10 5.11 6.98
CA VAL A 64 4.43 5.59 5.63
C VAL A 64 5.75 6.33 5.68
N ILE A 65 6.66 5.97 4.77
CA ILE A 65 7.94 6.62 4.57
C ILE A 65 7.94 7.23 3.18
N GLN A 66 7.80 8.55 3.11
CA GLN A 66 7.94 9.29 1.86
C GLN A 66 9.42 9.56 1.59
N HIS A 67 9.79 9.65 0.31
CA HIS A 67 11.13 10.09 -0.05
C HIS A 67 11.40 11.49 0.51
N PRO A 68 12.54 11.76 1.17
CA PRO A 68 12.81 13.03 1.86
C PRO A 68 12.90 14.24 0.92
N ARG A 69 13.10 14.00 -0.39
CA ARG A 69 13.07 15.02 -1.44
C ARG A 69 11.73 15.11 -2.18
N CYS A 70 10.73 14.33 -1.78
CA CYS A 70 9.39 14.48 -2.30
C CYS A 70 8.82 15.79 -1.73
N ASP A 71 8.66 16.79 -2.59
CA ASP A 71 8.04 18.04 -2.21
C ASP A 71 6.55 17.99 -2.59
N PRO A 72 5.61 18.14 -1.62
CA PRO A 72 4.18 18.17 -1.92
C PRO A 72 3.78 19.33 -2.86
N SER A 73 4.60 20.37 -2.98
CA SER A 73 4.39 21.50 -3.89
C SER A 73 4.95 21.30 -5.29
N THR A 74 5.91 20.38 -5.47
CA THR A 74 6.44 19.97 -6.79
C THR A 74 6.39 18.44 -6.94
N PRO A 75 5.18 17.86 -7.13
CA PRO A 75 4.93 16.43 -7.04
C PRO A 75 5.35 15.64 -8.30
N MET A 76 6.43 16.05 -8.96
CA MET A 76 7.01 15.35 -10.12
C MET A 76 8.43 14.83 -9.86
N ASN A 77 9.03 15.20 -8.73
CA ASN A 77 10.37 14.78 -8.35
C ASN A 77 10.28 13.88 -7.12
N TYR A 78 10.84 12.68 -7.24
CA TYR A 78 10.90 11.68 -6.17
C TYR A 78 9.53 11.17 -5.69
N ASP A 79 8.66 10.83 -6.65
CA ASP A 79 7.28 10.37 -6.42
C ASP A 79 7.19 8.94 -5.87
N ILE A 80 8.04 8.58 -4.91
CA ILE A 80 8.09 7.25 -4.31
C ILE A 80 7.86 7.31 -2.80
N ALA A 81 7.00 6.42 -2.32
CA ALA A 81 6.77 6.19 -0.91
C ALA A 81 6.75 4.69 -0.60
N LEU A 82 7.19 4.36 0.60
CA LEU A 82 7.17 3.02 1.18
C LEU A 82 6.07 2.96 2.23
N LEU A 83 5.25 1.92 2.15
CA LEU A 83 4.25 1.57 3.14
C LEU A 83 4.77 0.36 3.92
N ASN A 84 4.79 0.48 5.24
CA ASN A 84 5.07 -0.61 6.15
C ASN A 84 3.74 -1.26 6.55
N LEU A 85 3.65 -2.59 6.46
CA LEU A 85 2.48 -3.38 6.82
C LEU A 85 2.71 -4.09 8.14
N ASP A 86 1.64 -4.29 8.91
CA ASP A 86 1.76 -5.05 10.17
C ASP A 86 1.98 -6.54 9.86
N GLY A 87 3.21 -7.03 10.07
CA GLY A 87 3.57 -8.43 9.91
C GLY A 87 2.84 -9.42 10.81
N ARG A 88 2.14 -8.94 11.83
CA ARG A 88 1.27 -9.78 12.66
C ARG A 88 -0.03 -10.19 11.96
N SER A 89 -0.42 -9.49 10.90
CA SER A 89 -1.70 -9.71 10.22
C SER A 89 -1.65 -10.71 9.06
N GLY A 90 -0.49 -11.29 8.77
CA GLY A 90 -0.28 -12.29 7.73
C GLY A 90 0.99 -12.01 6.94
N SER A 91 1.85 -13.00 6.77
CA SER A 91 3.00 -12.89 5.88
C SER A 91 2.54 -13.05 4.43
N PHE A 92 2.71 -12.03 3.60
CA PHE A 92 2.60 -12.19 2.15
C PHE A 92 3.76 -13.07 1.68
N SER A 93 3.45 -14.26 1.18
CA SER A 93 4.39 -15.08 0.43
C SER A 93 4.42 -14.57 -1.01
N PRO A 94 5.55 -14.03 -1.51
CA PRO A 94 5.69 -13.59 -2.90
C PRO A 94 5.79 -14.76 -3.89
#